data_AF-F1DB44-F1
#
_entry.id   AF-F1DB44-F1
#
_cell.length_a   1.000
_cell.length_b   1.000
_cell.length_c   1.000
_cell.angle_alpha   90.00
_cell.angle_beta   90.00
_cell.angle_gamma   90.00
#
_symmetry.space_group_name_H-M   'P 1'
#
loop_
_entity.id
_entity.type
_entity.pdbx_description
1 polymer ?
#
loop_
_entity_poly.entity_id
_entity_poly.type
_entity_poly.pdbx_seq_one_letter_code
_entity_poly.pdbx_strand_id
1 'polypeptide(L)' 'MTDQMTLRGTLSGHGGWWTQIATTPQYPDMILSASRDKTLI' A
#
# COMPACT_ATOMS: atom_id res chain seq x y z
N MET A 1 28.17 -4.06 -0.13
CA MET A 1 27.14 -3.34 -0.92
C MET A 1 26.04 -2.97 0.06
N THR A 2 25.69 -1.70 0.18
CA THR A 2 24.59 -1.23 1.04
C THR A 2 23.40 -0.93 0.16
N ASP A 3 22.33 -1.71 0.28
CA ASP A 3 21.07 -1.41 -0.40
C ASP A 3 20.45 -0.16 0.21
N GLN A 4 20.07 0.80 -0.65
CA GLN A 4 19.35 2.01 -0.25
C GLN A 4 17.97 2.02 -0.88
N MET A 5 16.97 2.32 -0.05
CA MET A 5 15.60 2.51 -0.52
C MET A 5 15.44 3.95 -1.04
N THR A 6 14.92 4.09 -2.26
CA THR A 6 14.50 5.38 -2.83
C THR A 6 12.99 5.38 -3.00
N LEU A 7 12.34 6.51 -2.70
CA LEU A 7 10.91 6.67 -2.94
C LEU A 7 10.65 6.63 -4.45
N ARG A 8 9.83 5.67 -4.90
CA ARG A 8 9.50 5.49 -6.32
C ARG A 8 8.21 6.15 -6.75
N GLY A 9 7.28 6.34 -5.83
CA GLY A 9 5.97 6.92 -6.10
C GLY A 9 5.04 6.81 -4.89
N THR A 10 3.82 7.30 -5.06
CA THR A 10 2.76 7.27 -4.06
C THR A 10 1.49 6.70 -4.68
N LEU A 11 0.71 5.98 -3.86
CA LEU A 11 -0.61 5.49 -4.24
C LEU A 11 -1.65 6.37 -3.55
N SER A 12 -2.51 7.01 -4.35
CA SER A 12 -3.61 7.86 -3.90
C SER A 12 -4.94 7.19 -4.22
N GLY A 13 -5.89 7.25 -3.29
CA GLY A 13 -7.24 6.69 -3.52
C GLY A 13 -8.10 6.74 -2.27
N HIS A 14 -7.51 6.53 -1.10
CA HIS A 14 -8.20 6.70 0.17
C HIS A 14 -8.45 8.18 0.50
N GLY A 15 -9.67 8.47 0.96
CA GLY A 15 -10.08 9.78 1.50
C GLY A 15 -9.78 9.92 2.99
N GLY A 16 -9.28 8.87 3.63
CA GLY A 16 -8.95 8.83 5.06
C GLY A 16 -7.54 8.33 5.33
N TRP A 17 -7.22 8.24 6.62
CA TRP A 17 -5.95 7.69 7.06
C TRP A 17 -5.89 6.19 6.81
N TRP A 18 -4.75 5.78 6.27
CA TRP A 18 -4.44 4.38 6.06
C TRP A 18 -4.00 3.75 7.40
N THR A 19 -4.48 2.54 7.73
CA THR A 19 -4.30 1.88 9.03
C THR A 19 -3.61 0.50 8.96
N GLN A 20 -3.52 -0.15 7.81
CA GLN A 20 -2.90 -1.47 7.61
C GLN A 20 -2.13 -1.48 6.27
N ILE A 21 -1.56 -2.60 5.78
CA ILE A 21 -1.24 -2.94 4.37
C ILE A 21 -1.17 -4.47 4.30
N ALA A 22 -1.68 -5.10 3.24
CA ALA A 22 -1.48 -6.52 3.00
C ALA A 22 -0.95 -6.79 1.58
N THR A 23 -0.01 -7.73 1.47
CA THR A 23 0.55 -8.25 0.22
C THR A 23 0.39 -9.76 0.19
N THR A 24 0.20 -10.36 -0.98
CA THR A 24 0.06 -11.82 -1.10
C THR A 24 1.07 -12.38 -2.11
N PRO A 25 1.80 -13.48 -1.80
CA PRO A 25 2.74 -14.08 -2.75
C PRO A 25 2.10 -14.57 -4.05
N GLN A 26 0.80 -14.91 -4.00
CA GLN A 26 0.04 -15.37 -5.17
C GLN A 26 -0.17 -14.25 -6.20
N TYR A 27 -0.20 -12.99 -5.75
CA TYR A 27 -0.43 -11.81 -6.59
C TYR A 27 0.59 -10.72 -6.23
N PRO A 28 1.83 -10.80 -6.70
CA PRO A 28 2.92 -9.90 -6.31
C PRO A 28 2.74 -8.46 -6.81
N ASP A 29 1.98 -8.27 -7.89
CA ASP A 29 1.66 -6.95 -8.44
C ASP A 29 0.47 -6.27 -7.75
N MET A 30 -0.15 -6.94 -6.78
CA MET A 30 -1.32 -6.45 -6.06
C MET A 30 -0.98 -6.18 -4.60
N ILE A 31 -1.43 -5.02 -4.11
CA ILE A 31 -1.45 -4.69 -2.70
C ILE A 31 -2.88 -4.39 -2.30
N LEU A 32 -3.23 -4.69 -1.04
CA LEU A 32 -4.55 -4.39 -0.49
C LEU A 32 -4.43 -3.33 0.60
N SER A 33 -5.38 -2.39 0.55
CA SER A 33 -5.50 -1.28 1.47
C SER A 33 -6.89 -1.05 2.10
N ALA A 34 -6.96 -0.46 3.29
CA ALA A 34 -8.07 -0.46 4.26
C ALA A 34 -8.13 0.81 5.15
N SER A 35 -8.77 1.88 4.72
CA SER A 35 -8.66 3.18 5.37
C SER A 35 -9.76 3.49 6.40
N ARG A 36 -9.56 4.54 7.20
CA ARG A 36 -10.60 5.14 8.07
C ARG A 36 -11.79 5.71 7.29
N ASP A 37 -11.66 5.91 5.97
CA ASP A 37 -12.78 6.23 5.10
C ASP A 37 -13.77 5.06 4.88
N LYS A 38 -13.51 3.91 5.54
CA LYS A 38 -14.34 2.70 5.50
C LYS A 38 -14.32 2.00 4.14
N THR A 39 -13.28 2.22 3.35
CA THR A 39 -13.09 1.54 2.06
C THR A 39 -11.90 0.59 2.10
N LEU A 40 -11.98 -0.44 1.26
CA LEU A 40 -10.87 -1.31 0.90
C LEU A 40 -10.52 -1.07 -0.57
N ILE A 41 -9.25 -0.87 -0.89
CA ILE A 41 -8.74 -0.66 -2.26
C ILE A 41 -7.58 -1.61 -2.52
#